data_AF-A0A9E6RD67-F1
#
_entry.id   AF-A0A9E6RD67-F1
#
_cell.length_a   1.000
_cell.length_b   1.000
_cell.length_c   1.000
_cell.angle_alpha   90.00
_cell.angle_beta   90.00
_cell.angle_gamma   90.00
#
_symmetry.space_group_name_H-M   'P 1'
#
loop_
_entity.id
_entity.type
_entity.pdbx_description
1 polymer ?
#
loop_
_entity_poly.entity_id
_entity_poly.type
_entity_poly.pdbx_seq_one_letter_code
_entity_poly.pdbx_strand_id
1 'polypeptide(L)'
;MADRDALLASPDRAGHMEATPLWKFFAVDAKAFKPSLIVLDTSADLFGGDEIRRSQVRQFVAMLRALAIETGAAVILLSHPSVAGMTAGTGTSGSTAWNNSVRSRLYMDREPDRDPAARRLRVMKANYGSPGAEFRLRWEDGAFVAGPEANCPLVAKAEAEHVDRIFVDLLRKLTRQGQQVGSALARNYAPVVMAAHPDSAGVNKIQFEAAMHRLLDSAVVHVSEEGPPSRRRRRLLVSADVYSPR
;
A
#
# COMPACT_ATOMS: atom_id res chain seq x y z
N MET A 1 15.15 -0.79 -19.71
CA MET A 1 16.51 -0.21 -19.81
C MET A 1 17.56 -1.32 -19.95
N ALA A 2 17.31 -2.38 -20.74
CA ALA A 2 18.13 -3.61 -20.68
C ALA A 2 19.61 -3.40 -21.09
N ASP A 3 19.92 -2.35 -21.86
CA ASP A 3 21.28 -2.06 -22.35
C ASP A 3 21.84 -0.71 -21.86
N ARG A 4 21.27 -0.12 -20.80
CA ARG A 4 21.73 1.18 -20.26
C ARG A 4 22.25 1.03 -18.83
N ASP A 5 23.29 1.78 -18.51
CA ASP A 5 23.82 1.87 -17.15
C ASP A 5 22.71 2.33 -16.19
N ALA A 6 22.39 1.47 -15.22
CA ALA A 6 21.35 1.68 -14.23
C ALA A 6 21.89 2.24 -12.91
N LEU A 7 23.22 2.42 -12.80
CA LEU A 7 23.85 2.88 -11.56
C LEU A 7 23.29 4.25 -11.14
N LEU A 8 22.87 4.32 -9.89
CA LEU A 8 22.44 5.57 -9.24
C LEU A 8 23.58 6.22 -8.46
N ALA A 9 24.51 5.42 -7.95
CA ALA A 9 25.70 5.93 -7.30
C ALA A 9 26.91 5.01 -7.50
N SER A 10 28.10 5.59 -7.62
CA SER A 10 29.37 4.88 -7.71
C SER A 10 30.43 5.56 -6.82
N PRO A 11 31.42 4.82 -6.31
CA PRO A 11 32.45 5.39 -5.46
C PRO A 11 33.46 6.21 -6.27
N ASP A 12 33.90 7.35 -5.72
CA ASP A 12 35.07 8.08 -6.19
C ASP A 12 36.38 7.32 -5.87
N ARG A 13 37.53 7.89 -6.26
CA ARG A 13 38.85 7.31 -5.94
C ARG A 13 39.13 7.21 -4.44
N ALA A 14 38.49 8.04 -3.61
CA ALA A 14 38.60 8.02 -2.15
C ALA A 14 37.60 7.05 -1.49
N GLY A 15 36.67 6.48 -2.26
CA GLY A 15 35.64 5.57 -1.79
C GLY A 15 34.36 6.24 -1.28
N HIS A 16 34.15 7.53 -1.50
CA HIS A 16 32.88 8.22 -1.24
C HIS A 16 31.88 7.96 -2.36
N MET A 17 30.62 7.73 -2.02
CA MET A 17 29.59 7.52 -3.02
C MET A 17 29.20 8.84 -3.68
N GLU A 18 29.32 8.90 -5.00
CA GLU A 18 28.88 10.01 -5.82
C GLU A 18 27.64 9.65 -6.63
N ALA A 19 26.74 10.63 -6.78
CA ALA A 19 25.57 10.50 -7.61
C ALA A 19 25.93 10.45 -9.09
N THR A 20 25.41 9.45 -9.81
CA THR A 20 25.54 9.37 -11.26
C THR A 20 24.68 10.43 -11.96
N PRO A 21 24.91 10.71 -13.27
CA PRO A 21 23.99 11.52 -14.06
C PRO A 21 22.55 11.01 -14.04
N LEU A 22 22.38 9.67 -14.04
CA LEU A 22 21.06 9.04 -13.96
C LEU A 22 20.35 9.41 -12.65
N TRP A 23 21.03 9.34 -11.51
CA TRP A 23 20.43 9.76 -10.23
C TRP A 23 19.99 11.22 -10.25
N LYS A 24 20.81 12.13 -10.80
CA LYS A 24 20.47 13.56 -10.86
C LYS A 24 19.19 13.79 -11.68
N PHE A 25 19.09 13.14 -12.84
CA PHE A 25 17.88 13.20 -13.66
C PHE A 25 16.67 12.60 -12.93
N PHE A 26 16.81 11.39 -12.40
CA PHE A 26 15.77 10.68 -11.67
C PHE A 26 15.25 11.47 -10.46
N ALA A 27 16.15 12.06 -9.67
CA ALA A 27 15.77 12.84 -8.49
C ALA A 27 15.02 14.13 -8.86
N VAL A 28 15.38 14.79 -9.96
CA VAL A 28 14.64 15.95 -10.47
C VAL A 28 13.23 15.54 -10.91
N ASP A 29 13.13 14.46 -11.69
CA ASP A 29 11.85 13.94 -12.17
C ASP A 29 10.93 13.52 -11.02
N ALA A 30 11.46 12.77 -10.04
CA ALA A 30 10.72 12.37 -8.86
C ALA A 30 10.22 13.57 -8.03
N LYS A 31 11.03 14.64 -7.90
CA LYS A 31 10.61 15.88 -7.21
C LYS A 31 9.52 16.65 -7.95
N ALA A 32 9.57 16.64 -9.28
CA ALA A 32 8.54 17.27 -10.11
C ALA A 32 7.24 16.47 -10.10
N PHE A 33 7.33 15.14 -10.27
CA PHE A 33 6.18 14.24 -10.32
C PHE A 33 5.50 14.04 -8.96
N LYS A 34 6.26 14.12 -7.85
CA LYS A 34 5.80 13.89 -6.47
C LYS A 34 5.05 12.55 -6.29
N PRO A 35 5.70 11.41 -6.59
CA PRO A 35 5.07 10.10 -6.40
C PRO A 35 4.80 9.83 -4.92
N SER A 36 3.75 9.07 -4.62
CA SER A 36 3.56 8.54 -3.26
C SER A 36 4.45 7.32 -2.96
N LEU A 37 4.88 6.60 -4.01
CA LEU A 37 5.72 5.40 -3.91
C LEU A 37 6.75 5.36 -5.04
N ILE A 38 7.98 5.05 -4.69
CA ILE A 38 9.11 4.80 -5.59
C ILE A 38 9.61 3.38 -5.32
N VAL A 39 9.70 2.56 -6.36
CA VAL A 39 10.24 1.20 -6.28
C VAL A 39 11.50 1.12 -7.12
N LEU A 40 12.58 0.64 -6.50
CA LEU A 40 13.91 0.53 -7.07
C LEU A 40 14.35 -0.94 -7.07
N ASP A 41 14.63 -1.48 -8.26
CA ASP A 41 14.95 -2.88 -8.48
C ASP A 41 16.17 -3.02 -9.41
N THR A 42 17.26 -3.70 -9.06
CA THR A 42 17.65 -4.21 -7.73
C THR A 42 18.81 -3.40 -7.14
N SER A 43 19.11 -3.54 -5.85
CA SER A 43 20.31 -2.94 -5.24
C SER A 43 21.60 -3.30 -5.97
N ALA A 44 21.72 -4.50 -6.55
CA ALA A 44 22.91 -4.95 -7.26
C ALA A 44 23.16 -4.16 -8.56
N ASP A 45 22.10 -3.68 -9.21
CA ASP A 45 22.19 -2.92 -10.46
C ASP A 45 22.31 -1.41 -10.21
N LEU A 46 21.79 -0.93 -9.08
CA LEU A 46 21.69 0.50 -8.78
C LEU A 46 22.84 1.03 -7.93
N PHE A 47 23.54 0.14 -7.19
CA PHE A 47 24.64 0.49 -6.29
C PHE A 47 25.99 0.02 -6.87
N GLY A 48 26.85 0.96 -7.25
CA GLY A 48 28.16 0.67 -7.84
C GLY A 48 29.30 0.56 -6.82
N GLY A 49 28.99 0.48 -5.53
CA GLY A 49 29.98 0.38 -4.46
C GLY A 49 30.25 -1.06 -4.03
N ASP A 50 31.16 -1.22 -3.08
CA ASP A 50 31.47 -2.49 -2.41
C ASP A 50 30.42 -2.76 -1.30
N GLU A 51 29.63 -3.81 -1.48
CA GLU A 51 28.55 -4.22 -0.57
C GLU A 51 29.04 -4.53 0.87
N ILE A 52 30.33 -4.83 1.03
CA ILE A 52 30.99 -5.10 2.31
C ILE A 52 31.40 -3.79 3.00
N ARG A 53 31.70 -2.73 2.23
CA ARG A 53 32.07 -1.42 2.77
C ARG A 53 30.84 -0.71 3.34
N ARG A 54 30.67 -0.83 4.66
CA ARG A 54 29.57 -0.22 5.42
C ARG A 54 29.40 1.29 5.18
N SER A 55 30.50 2.02 4.96
CA SER A 55 30.46 3.46 4.68
C SER A 55 29.76 3.77 3.35
N GLN A 56 30.06 3.00 2.30
CA GLN A 56 29.47 3.17 0.97
C GLN A 56 27.98 2.82 0.98
N VAL A 57 27.62 1.68 1.58
CA VAL A 57 26.22 1.27 1.77
C VAL A 57 25.42 2.34 2.52
N ARG A 58 25.98 2.90 3.61
CA ARG A 58 25.32 3.96 4.38
C ARG A 58 25.09 5.22 3.57
N GLN A 59 26.08 5.66 2.78
CA GLN A 59 25.96 6.85 1.94
C GLN A 59 24.89 6.66 0.85
N PHE A 60 24.89 5.51 0.17
CA PHE A 60 23.87 5.21 -0.83
C PHE A 60 22.46 5.19 -0.24
N VAL A 61 22.24 4.50 0.89
CA VAL A 61 20.94 4.48 1.56
C VAL A 61 20.55 5.88 2.08
N ALA A 62 21.52 6.71 2.47
CA ALA A 62 21.25 8.09 2.86
C ALA A 62 20.75 8.94 1.68
N MET A 63 21.29 8.75 0.47
CA MET A 63 20.78 9.40 -0.76
C MET A 63 19.31 9.02 -1.03
N LEU A 64 18.97 7.74 -0.95
CA LEU A 64 17.58 7.27 -1.11
C LEU A 64 16.65 7.86 -0.04
N ARG A 65 17.13 7.96 1.20
CA ARG A 65 16.37 8.55 2.30
C ARG A 65 16.14 10.04 2.13
N ALA A 66 17.13 10.78 1.62
CA ALA A 66 16.98 12.19 1.32
C ALA A 66 15.87 12.40 0.27
N LEU A 67 15.89 11.63 -0.81
CA LEU A 67 14.86 11.69 -1.85
C LEU A 67 13.45 11.40 -1.28
N ALA A 68 13.32 10.38 -0.42
CA ALA A 68 12.05 10.07 0.25
C ALA A 68 11.53 11.24 1.09
N ILE A 69 12.40 11.92 1.83
CA ILE A 69 12.03 13.08 2.67
C ILE A 69 11.62 14.27 1.80
N GLU A 70 12.39 14.56 0.76
CA GLU A 70 12.15 15.71 -0.12
C GLU A 70 10.87 15.56 -0.95
N THR A 71 10.52 14.34 -1.35
CA THR A 71 9.32 14.04 -2.14
C THR A 71 8.09 13.75 -1.28
N GLY A 72 8.28 13.37 -0.01
CA GLY A 72 7.23 12.79 0.82
C GLY A 72 6.84 11.36 0.42
N ALA A 73 7.59 10.73 -0.50
CA ALA A 73 7.31 9.39 -1.01
C ALA A 73 7.81 8.29 -0.07
N ALA A 74 7.18 7.13 -0.15
CA ALA A 74 7.80 5.87 0.28
C ALA A 74 8.82 5.42 -0.77
N VAL A 75 10.01 4.99 -0.35
CA VAL A 75 11.03 4.40 -1.24
C VAL A 75 11.26 2.95 -0.83
N ILE A 76 11.04 2.02 -1.77
CA ILE A 76 11.31 0.59 -1.62
C ILE A 76 12.52 0.25 -2.49
N LEU A 77 13.55 -0.34 -1.88
CA LEU A 77 14.70 -0.91 -2.56
C LEU A 77 14.64 -2.43 -2.46
N LEU A 78 14.62 -3.10 -3.61
CA LEU A 78 14.67 -4.56 -3.70
C LEU A 78 16.12 -5.03 -3.69
N SER A 79 16.38 -6.13 -2.98
CA SER A 79 17.74 -6.67 -2.82
C SER A 79 17.67 -8.18 -2.71
N HIS A 80 18.56 -8.87 -3.42
CA HIS A 80 18.70 -10.30 -3.28
C HIS A 80 19.52 -10.65 -2.01
N PRO A 81 19.11 -11.68 -1.25
CA PRO A 81 19.90 -12.22 -0.15
C PRO A 81 21.09 -13.04 -0.68
N SER A 82 22.13 -13.22 0.15
CA SER A 82 23.17 -14.19 -0.15
C SER A 82 22.68 -15.61 0.10
N VAL A 83 23.37 -16.63 -0.44
CA VAL A 83 23.06 -18.04 -0.16
C VAL A 83 23.05 -18.29 1.36
N ALA A 84 24.05 -17.78 2.08
CA ALA A 84 24.09 -17.88 3.55
C ALA A 84 22.89 -17.19 4.22
N GLY A 85 22.48 -16.01 3.74
CA GLY A 85 21.31 -15.30 4.24
C GLY A 85 19.99 -16.02 3.97
N MET A 86 19.90 -16.75 2.85
CA MET A 86 18.77 -17.63 2.54
C MET A 86 18.74 -18.83 3.49
N THR A 87 19.87 -19.55 3.62
CA THR A 87 19.97 -20.73 4.49
C THR A 87 19.70 -20.41 5.96
N ALA A 88 20.20 -19.27 6.46
CA ALA A 88 19.97 -18.83 7.83
C ALA A 88 18.58 -18.22 8.06
N GLY A 89 17.77 -18.04 7.01
CA GLY A 89 16.45 -17.40 7.09
C GLY A 89 16.49 -15.92 7.47
N THR A 90 17.66 -15.28 7.43
CA THR A 90 17.84 -13.86 7.77
C THR A 90 17.53 -12.94 6.60
N GLY A 91 17.65 -13.42 5.36
CA GLY A 91 17.44 -12.64 4.15
C GLY A 91 18.45 -11.49 3.97
N THR A 92 19.68 -11.65 4.47
CA THR A 92 20.73 -10.63 4.41
C THR A 92 21.75 -10.93 3.32
N SER A 93 22.36 -9.90 2.75
CA SER A 93 23.55 -9.98 1.88
C SER A 93 24.53 -8.85 2.22
N GLY A 94 25.80 -9.01 1.82
CA GLY A 94 26.84 -8.01 2.03
C GLY A 94 27.09 -7.70 3.50
N SER A 95 27.15 -6.42 3.85
CA SER A 95 27.37 -5.97 5.22
C SER A 95 26.07 -5.73 6.02
N THR A 96 26.19 -5.72 7.35
CA THR A 96 25.08 -5.35 8.26
C THR A 96 24.57 -3.92 8.07
N ALA A 97 25.30 -3.08 7.32
CA ALA A 97 24.90 -1.71 7.04
C ALA A 97 23.60 -1.62 6.24
N TRP A 98 23.30 -2.59 5.37
CA TRP A 98 22.04 -2.62 4.61
C TRP A 98 20.83 -2.65 5.56
N ASN A 99 20.83 -3.60 6.49
CA ASN A 99 19.79 -3.70 7.53
C ASN A 99 19.79 -2.49 8.47
N ASN A 100 20.96 -2.02 8.88
CA ASN A 100 21.07 -0.97 9.88
C ASN A 100 20.65 0.41 9.35
N SER A 101 20.82 0.66 8.04
CA SER A 101 20.56 1.97 7.43
C SER A 101 19.11 2.17 6.99
N VAL A 102 18.30 1.11 6.86
CA VAL A 102 16.87 1.22 6.51
C VAL A 102 15.98 1.35 7.76
N ARG A 103 14.79 1.96 7.59
CA ARG A 103 13.79 2.10 8.67
C ARG A 103 12.92 0.86 8.85
N SER A 104 12.73 0.09 7.77
CA SER A 104 12.01 -1.17 7.78
C SER A 104 12.70 -2.13 6.81
N ARG A 105 12.62 -3.43 7.11
CA ARG A 105 13.08 -4.51 6.23
C ARG A 105 12.06 -5.62 6.23
N LEU A 106 11.59 -5.95 5.03
CA LEU A 106 10.75 -7.10 4.77
C LEU A 106 11.61 -8.20 4.13
N TYR A 107 11.31 -9.46 4.43
CA TYR A 107 11.95 -10.59 3.77
C TYR A 107 10.89 -11.56 3.29
N MET A 108 10.92 -11.86 1.99
CA MET A 108 10.02 -12.83 1.37
C MET A 108 10.80 -14.11 1.09
N ASP A 109 10.31 -15.23 1.63
CA ASP A 109 10.86 -16.56 1.37
C ASP A 109 9.76 -17.56 0.97
N ARG A 110 10.20 -18.72 0.49
CA ARG A 110 9.32 -19.89 0.35
C ARG A 110 9.21 -20.56 1.71
N GLU A 111 8.03 -21.04 2.07
CA GLU A 111 7.91 -21.99 3.18
C GLU A 111 8.33 -23.38 2.65
N PRO A 112 9.37 -24.01 3.24
CA PRO A 112 9.69 -25.41 2.95
C PRO A 112 8.47 -26.29 3.24
N ASP A 113 8.26 -27.33 2.44
CA ASP A 113 7.21 -28.34 2.62
C ASP A 113 5.75 -27.85 2.43
N ARG A 114 5.57 -26.62 1.93
CA ARG A 114 4.27 -26.08 1.48
C ARG A 114 4.16 -26.04 -0.05
N ASP A 115 2.93 -25.81 -0.52
CA ASP A 115 2.57 -25.45 -1.90
C ASP A 115 3.64 -24.57 -2.60
N PRO A 116 4.14 -24.92 -3.80
CA PRO A 116 5.08 -24.09 -4.56
C PRO A 116 4.62 -22.65 -4.83
N ALA A 117 3.31 -22.41 -4.80
CA ALA A 117 2.71 -21.08 -4.92
C ALA A 117 2.78 -20.27 -3.61
N ALA A 118 3.01 -20.91 -2.45
CA ALA A 118 3.04 -20.23 -1.16
C ALA A 118 4.33 -19.41 -0.99
N ARG A 119 4.17 -18.20 -0.45
CA ARG A 119 5.25 -17.34 0.03
C ARG A 119 4.92 -16.86 1.42
N ARG A 120 5.97 -16.52 2.15
CA ARG A 120 5.87 -15.90 3.45
C ARG A 120 6.66 -14.60 3.42
N LEU A 121 6.02 -13.52 3.85
CA LEU A 121 6.63 -12.20 3.98
C LEU A 121 6.76 -11.88 5.48
N ARG A 122 7.97 -11.61 5.96
CA ARG A 122 8.26 -11.33 7.38
C ARG A 122 8.80 -9.94 7.56
N VAL A 123 8.33 -9.26 8.61
CA VAL A 123 8.92 -8.00 9.09
C VAL A 123 10.18 -8.33 9.89
N MET A 124 11.33 -8.19 9.25
CA MET A 124 12.64 -8.42 9.86
C MET A 124 13.12 -7.20 10.66
N LYS A 125 12.64 -6.01 10.31
CA LYS A 125 12.92 -4.75 11.01
C LYS A 125 11.76 -3.78 10.82
N ALA A 126 11.38 -3.09 11.90
CA ALA A 126 10.49 -1.93 11.86
C ALA A 126 10.88 -0.98 13.00
N ASN A 127 11.23 0.26 12.67
CA ASN A 127 11.57 1.26 13.69
C ASN A 127 10.35 1.84 14.40
N TYR A 128 9.16 1.77 13.79
CA TYR A 128 7.92 2.42 14.26
C TYR A 128 6.71 1.47 14.29
N GLY A 129 6.93 0.17 14.37
CA GLY A 129 5.84 -0.83 14.36
C GLY A 129 6.20 -2.08 15.16
N SER A 130 5.20 -2.91 15.42
CA SER A 130 5.38 -4.17 16.14
C SER A 130 6.31 -5.11 15.35
N PRO A 131 7.41 -5.59 15.93
CA PRO A 131 8.29 -6.56 15.28
C PRO A 131 7.57 -7.90 15.08
N GLY A 132 7.99 -8.68 14.09
CA GLY A 132 7.58 -10.08 13.95
C GLY A 132 6.24 -10.32 13.24
N ALA A 133 5.64 -9.32 12.61
CA ALA A 133 4.49 -9.56 11.74
C ALA A 133 4.89 -10.45 10.54
N GLU A 134 4.08 -11.47 10.28
CA GLU A 134 4.24 -12.43 9.21
C GLU A 134 2.97 -12.45 8.35
N PHE A 135 3.15 -12.48 7.03
CA PHE A 135 2.07 -12.53 6.06
C PHE A 135 2.26 -13.75 5.18
N ARG A 136 1.25 -14.61 5.13
CA ARG A 136 1.20 -15.73 4.19
C ARG A 136 0.56 -15.25 2.89
N LEU A 137 1.28 -15.44 1.80
CA LEU A 137 0.89 -15.07 0.45
C LEU A 137 0.81 -16.34 -0.40
N ARG A 138 -0.02 -16.32 -1.44
CA ARG A 138 -0.12 -17.38 -2.42
C ARG A 138 -0.08 -16.78 -3.82
N TRP A 139 0.66 -17.41 -4.72
CA TRP A 139 0.67 -17.05 -6.13
C TRP A 139 -0.63 -17.51 -6.80
N GLU A 140 -1.33 -16.58 -7.40
CA GLU A 140 -2.60 -16.80 -8.10
C GLU A 140 -2.68 -15.81 -9.27
N ASP A 141 -2.93 -16.31 -10.48
CA ASP A 141 -3.19 -15.52 -11.69
C ASP A 141 -2.22 -14.35 -11.95
N GLY A 142 -0.92 -14.57 -11.72
CA GLY A 142 0.12 -13.59 -12.00
C GLY A 142 0.44 -12.64 -10.84
N ALA A 143 -0.19 -12.80 -9.68
CA ALA A 143 0.03 -11.97 -8.50
C ALA A 143 0.16 -12.79 -7.22
N PHE A 144 0.73 -12.19 -6.17
CA PHE A 144 0.65 -12.72 -4.82
C PHE A 144 -0.58 -12.17 -4.11
N VAL A 145 -1.49 -13.06 -3.72
CA VAL A 145 -2.69 -12.75 -2.93
C VAL A 145 -2.50 -13.18 -1.47
N ALA A 146 -3.24 -12.57 -0.55
CA ALA A 146 -3.24 -12.99 0.85
C ALA A 146 -3.80 -14.42 0.95
N GLY A 147 -3.09 -15.31 1.65
CA GLY A 147 -3.59 -16.67 1.89
C GLY A 147 -4.80 -16.67 2.84
N PRO A 148 -5.65 -17.71 2.82
CA PRO A 148 -6.85 -17.78 3.68
C PRO A 148 -6.56 -17.74 5.20
N GLU A 149 -5.31 -18.01 5.61
CA GLU A 149 -4.85 -17.91 7.00
C GLU A 149 -4.28 -16.54 7.37
N ALA A 150 -4.30 -15.57 6.45
CA ALA A 150 -3.81 -14.21 6.70
C ALA A 150 -4.83 -13.46 7.57
N ASN A 151 -4.86 -13.77 8.87
CA ASN A 151 -5.48 -12.94 9.90
C ASN A 151 -4.63 -11.67 10.11
N CYS A 152 -4.45 -10.90 9.04
CA CYS A 152 -3.68 -9.68 9.05
C CYS A 152 -4.62 -8.49 9.22
N PRO A 153 -4.54 -7.75 10.34
CA PRO A 153 -5.35 -6.55 10.54
C PRO A 153 -5.18 -5.51 9.42
N LEU A 154 -4.00 -5.45 8.78
CA LEU A 154 -3.75 -4.51 7.68
C LEU A 154 -4.49 -4.90 6.40
N VAL A 155 -4.52 -6.20 6.06
CA VAL A 155 -5.26 -6.68 4.89
C VAL A 155 -6.76 -6.50 5.11
N ALA A 156 -7.26 -6.89 6.30
CA ALA A 156 -8.65 -6.67 6.68
C ALA A 156 -9.04 -5.18 6.65
N LYS A 157 -8.13 -4.29 7.08
CA LYS A 157 -8.31 -2.84 7.00
C LYS A 157 -8.34 -2.35 5.54
N ALA A 158 -7.44 -2.83 4.69
CA ALA A 158 -7.41 -2.46 3.28
C ALA A 158 -8.67 -2.93 2.53
N GLU A 159 -9.15 -4.15 2.82
CA GLU A 159 -10.42 -4.67 2.30
C GLU A 159 -11.60 -3.84 2.79
N ALA A 160 -11.66 -3.52 4.08
CA ALA A 160 -12.70 -2.66 4.64
C ALA A 160 -12.71 -1.27 3.98
N GLU A 161 -11.54 -0.64 3.84
CA GLU A 161 -11.38 0.66 3.17
C GLU A 161 -11.77 0.59 1.68
N HIS A 162 -11.53 -0.55 1.02
CA HIS A 162 -11.96 -0.75 -0.36
C HIS A 162 -13.48 -0.81 -0.49
N VAL A 163 -14.15 -1.56 0.39
CA VAL A 163 -15.63 -1.61 0.45
C VAL A 163 -16.20 -0.22 0.78
N ASP A 164 -15.57 0.51 1.69
CA ASP A 164 -15.98 1.86 2.07
C ASP A 164 -15.95 2.82 0.87
N ARG A 165 -14.91 2.73 0.01
CA ARG A 165 -14.84 3.51 -1.24
C ARG A 165 -15.97 3.16 -2.20
N ILE A 166 -16.22 1.88 -2.43
CA ILE A 166 -17.32 1.42 -3.32
C ILE A 166 -18.67 1.91 -2.79
N PHE A 167 -18.89 1.85 -1.47
CA PHE A 167 -20.13 2.34 -0.86
C PHE A 167 -20.34 3.84 -1.15
N VAL A 168 -19.32 4.67 -0.94
CA VAL A 168 -19.39 6.13 -1.19
C VAL A 168 -19.63 6.42 -2.67
N ASP A 169 -18.95 5.72 -3.57
CA ASP A 169 -19.09 5.92 -5.02
C ASP A 169 -20.49 5.52 -5.53
N LEU A 170 -21.01 4.38 -5.05
CA LEU A 170 -22.38 3.96 -5.33
C LEU A 170 -23.39 4.94 -4.74
N LEU A 171 -23.18 5.41 -3.51
CA LEU A 171 -24.08 6.38 -2.87
C LEU A 171 -24.16 7.68 -3.68
N ARG A 172 -23.02 8.18 -4.17
CA ARG A 172 -22.95 9.33 -5.08
C ARG A 172 -23.67 9.07 -6.40
N LYS A 173 -23.47 7.88 -6.99
CA LYS A 173 -24.12 7.49 -8.24
C LYS A 173 -25.64 7.44 -8.10
N LEU A 174 -26.13 6.74 -7.08
CA LEU A 174 -27.57 6.62 -6.79
C LEU A 174 -28.20 7.98 -6.49
N THR A 175 -27.51 8.83 -5.72
CA THR A 175 -27.96 10.20 -5.42
C THR A 175 -28.10 11.04 -6.69
N ARG A 176 -27.12 10.98 -7.61
CA ARG A 176 -27.20 11.67 -8.92
C ARG A 176 -28.34 11.16 -9.81
N GLN A 177 -28.67 9.87 -9.69
CA GLN A 177 -29.80 9.25 -10.40
C GLN A 177 -31.16 9.55 -9.74
N GLY A 178 -31.20 10.31 -8.64
CA GLY A 178 -32.42 10.58 -7.88
C GLY A 178 -32.92 9.39 -7.06
N GLN A 179 -32.15 8.30 -6.96
CA GLN A 179 -32.48 7.15 -6.12
C GLN A 179 -32.05 7.42 -4.68
N GLN A 180 -33.03 7.48 -3.78
CA GLN A 180 -32.79 7.75 -2.36
C GLN A 180 -32.69 6.45 -1.56
N VAL A 181 -31.48 6.12 -1.11
CA VAL A 181 -31.23 4.97 -0.23
C VAL A 181 -31.10 5.42 1.24
N GLY A 182 -31.48 4.55 2.17
CA GLY A 182 -31.49 4.83 3.61
C GLY A 182 -30.79 3.75 4.43
N SER A 183 -30.56 4.05 5.72
CA SER A 183 -29.95 3.13 6.69
C SER A 183 -30.94 2.24 7.43
N ALA A 184 -32.24 2.48 7.32
CA ALA A 184 -33.26 1.63 7.94
C ALA A 184 -33.57 0.42 7.05
N LEU A 185 -33.90 -0.72 7.68
CA LEU A 185 -34.34 -1.94 7.00
C LEU A 185 -35.72 -1.74 6.34
N ALA A 186 -35.72 -1.08 5.19
CA ALA A 186 -36.88 -0.80 4.35
C ALA A 186 -36.56 -1.13 2.89
N ARG A 187 -37.53 -0.92 1.99
CA ARG A 187 -37.35 -1.19 0.54
C ARG A 187 -36.15 -0.45 -0.06
N ASN A 188 -35.77 0.69 0.51
CA ASN A 188 -34.63 1.50 0.07
C ASN A 188 -33.37 1.30 0.94
N TYR A 189 -33.25 0.17 1.66
CA TYR A 189 -32.10 -0.11 2.50
C TYR A 189 -30.82 -0.19 1.66
N ALA A 190 -29.86 0.70 1.96
CA ALA A 190 -28.69 0.92 1.11
C ALA A 190 -27.87 -0.36 0.85
N PRO A 191 -27.55 -1.22 1.85
CA PRO A 191 -26.79 -2.44 1.60
C PRO A 191 -27.46 -3.41 0.62
N VAL A 192 -28.80 -3.49 0.63
CA VAL A 192 -29.55 -4.37 -0.29
C VAL A 192 -29.55 -3.80 -1.70
N VAL A 193 -29.84 -2.49 -1.83
CA VAL A 193 -29.86 -1.82 -3.13
C VAL A 193 -28.48 -1.83 -3.78
N MET A 194 -27.41 -1.58 -3.02
CA MET A 194 -26.04 -1.55 -3.52
C MET A 194 -25.52 -2.95 -3.88
N ALA A 195 -25.84 -3.99 -3.10
CA ALA A 195 -25.44 -5.36 -3.43
C ALA A 195 -26.06 -5.86 -4.75
N ALA A 196 -27.27 -5.42 -5.07
CA ALA A 196 -27.96 -5.74 -6.32
C ALA A 196 -27.52 -4.85 -7.52
N HIS A 197 -26.71 -3.82 -7.27
CA HIS A 197 -26.29 -2.89 -8.32
C HIS A 197 -25.16 -3.52 -9.18
N PRO A 198 -25.15 -3.34 -10.52
CA PRO A 198 -24.11 -3.90 -11.39
C PRO A 198 -22.68 -3.52 -11.00
N ASP A 199 -22.51 -2.29 -10.49
CA ASP A 199 -21.19 -1.77 -10.06
C ASP A 199 -20.86 -2.12 -8.59
N SER A 200 -21.48 -3.15 -8.01
CA SER A 200 -21.16 -3.60 -6.65
C SER A 200 -19.75 -4.19 -6.52
N ALA A 201 -19.09 -4.48 -7.66
CA ALA A 201 -17.77 -5.12 -7.72
C ALA A 201 -17.70 -6.44 -6.91
N GLY A 202 -18.82 -7.18 -6.84
CA GLY A 202 -18.91 -8.44 -6.10
C GLY A 202 -19.08 -8.29 -4.58
N VAL A 203 -19.15 -7.07 -4.06
CA VAL A 203 -19.40 -6.80 -2.64
C VAL A 203 -20.83 -7.22 -2.28
N ASN A 204 -20.97 -8.05 -1.26
CA ASN A 204 -22.25 -8.57 -0.81
C ASN A 204 -22.94 -7.65 0.23
N LYS A 205 -24.21 -7.96 0.56
CA LYS A 205 -25.02 -7.20 1.53
C LYS A 205 -24.33 -7.06 2.89
N ILE A 206 -23.72 -8.14 3.41
CA ILE A 206 -23.10 -8.16 4.75
C ILE A 206 -21.90 -7.20 4.78
N GLN A 207 -21.09 -7.19 3.72
CA GLN A 207 -19.96 -6.28 3.59
C GLN A 207 -20.40 -4.82 3.49
N PHE A 208 -21.45 -4.52 2.70
CA PHE A 208 -22.00 -3.16 2.61
C PHE A 208 -22.66 -2.70 3.91
N GLU A 209 -23.28 -3.60 4.67
CA GLU A 209 -23.86 -3.30 5.98
C GLU A 209 -22.77 -2.91 6.98
N ALA A 210 -21.67 -3.67 7.03
CA ALA A 210 -20.51 -3.33 7.85
C ALA A 210 -19.87 -1.98 7.42
N ALA A 211 -19.77 -1.71 6.12
CA ALA A 211 -19.27 -0.43 5.60
C ALA A 211 -20.18 0.74 5.94
N MET A 212 -21.50 0.57 5.83
CA MET A 212 -22.48 1.58 6.18
C MET A 212 -22.31 2.03 7.65
N HIS A 213 -22.17 1.07 8.57
CA HIS A 213 -21.94 1.38 9.99
C HIS A 213 -20.62 2.14 10.20
N ARG A 214 -19.50 1.68 9.62
CA ARG A 214 -18.21 2.40 9.71
C ARG A 214 -18.27 3.82 9.17
N LEU A 215 -18.96 4.02 8.04
CA LEU A 215 -19.07 5.32 7.38
C LEU A 215 -19.98 6.30 8.13
N LEU A 216 -20.99 5.78 8.83
CA LEU A 216 -21.81 6.57 9.76
C LEU A 216 -21.01 6.94 11.03
N ASP A 217 -20.29 5.98 11.61
CA ASP A 217 -19.47 6.20 12.81
C ASP A 217 -18.34 7.22 12.57
N SER A 218 -17.75 7.20 11.37
CA SER A 218 -16.72 8.16 10.93
C SER A 218 -17.27 9.47 10.36
N ALA A 219 -18.59 9.64 10.30
CA ALA A 219 -19.29 10.81 9.74
C ALA A 219 -18.98 11.14 8.27
N VAL A 220 -18.39 10.22 7.50
CA VAL A 220 -18.21 10.35 6.05
C VAL A 220 -19.56 10.35 5.33
N VAL A 221 -20.51 9.56 5.85
CA VAL A 221 -21.90 9.52 5.42
C VAL A 221 -22.77 9.91 6.61
N HIS A 222 -23.86 10.63 6.38
CA HIS A 222 -24.85 10.94 7.40
C HIS A 222 -26.28 10.71 6.91
N VAL A 223 -27.21 10.62 7.85
CA VAL A 223 -28.65 10.54 7.56
C VAL A 223 -29.21 11.96 7.49
N SER A 224 -29.82 12.31 6.36
CA SER A 224 -30.55 13.57 6.17
C SER A 224 -32.06 13.30 6.20
N GLU A 225 -32.80 14.17 6.90
CA GLU A 225 -34.27 14.21 6.88
C GLU A 225 -34.75 15.31 5.94
N GLU A 226 -35.51 14.95 4.91
CA GLU A 226 -36.10 15.89 3.96
C GLU A 226 -37.62 15.73 3.86
N GLY A 227 -38.33 16.83 3.58
CA GLY A 227 -39.77 16.85 3.36
C GLY A 227 -40.57 17.53 4.49
N PRO A 228 -41.88 17.74 4.27
CA PRO A 228 -42.74 18.40 5.24
C PRO A 228 -42.89 17.57 6.53
N PRO A 229 -43.25 18.18 7.68
CA PRO A 229 -43.41 17.47 8.94
C PRO A 229 -44.34 16.24 8.88
N SER A 230 -45.31 16.25 7.97
CA SER A 230 -46.25 15.14 7.74
C SER A 230 -45.73 14.00 6.86
N ARG A 231 -44.61 14.17 6.13
CA ARG A 231 -44.00 13.16 5.24
C ARG A 231 -42.48 13.31 5.18
N ARG A 232 -41.81 13.14 6.33
CA ARG A 232 -40.35 13.13 6.38
C ARG A 232 -39.79 11.87 5.71
N ARG A 233 -38.78 12.04 4.87
CA ARG A 233 -38.01 10.98 4.24
C ARG A 233 -36.59 11.03 4.76
N ARG A 234 -36.06 9.85 5.11
CA ARG A 234 -34.67 9.69 5.55
C ARG A 234 -33.85 9.11 4.41
N ARG A 235 -32.72 9.74 4.09
CA ARG A 235 -31.76 9.24 3.10
C ARG A 235 -30.34 9.40 3.58
N LEU A 236 -29.44 8.56 3.06
CA LEU A 236 -28.01 8.69 3.27
C LEU A 236 -27.44 9.70 2.27
N LEU A 237 -26.53 10.54 2.73
CA LEU A 237 -25.77 11.48 1.91
C LEU A 237 -24.29 11.47 2.31
N VAL A 238 -23.42 11.68 1.34
CA VAL A 238 -21.98 11.87 1.58
C VAL A 238 -21.78 13.28 2.13
N SER A 239 -21.17 13.41 3.30
CA SER A 239 -21.05 14.68 4.03
C SER A 239 -20.34 15.77 3.23
N ALA A 240 -19.32 15.41 2.44
CA ALA A 240 -18.59 16.35 1.58
C ALA A 240 -19.45 16.95 0.46
N ASP A 241 -20.50 16.26 0.02
CA ASP A 241 -21.29 16.66 -1.15
C ASP A 241 -22.46 17.58 -0.76
N VAL A 242 -22.78 17.70 0.53
CA VAL A 242 -23.85 18.56 1.05
C VAL A 242 -23.41 20.02 1.22
N TYR A 243 -22.09 20.27 1.30
CA TYR A 243 -21.50 21.59 1.54
C TYR A 243 -21.00 22.34 0.28
N SER A 244 -21.29 21.86 -0.93
CA SER A 244 -21.02 22.68 -2.12
C SER A 244 -22.07 23.79 -2.23
N PRO A 245 -21.69 25.08 -2.09
CA PRO A 245 -22.62 26.17 -2.38
C PRO A 245 -22.99 26.10 -3.86
N ARG A 246 -24.29 26.16 -4.14
CA ARG A 246 -24.80 26.48 -5.47
C ARG A 246 -24.50 27.93 -5.82
#